data_AF-A0A8J8FM32-F1
#
_entry.id   AF-A0A8J8FM32-F1
#
_cell.length_a   1.000
_cell.length_b   1.000
_cell.length_c   1.000
_cell.angle_alpha   90.00
_cell.angle_beta   90.00
_cell.angle_gamma   90.00
#
_symmetry.space_group_name_H-M   'P 1'
#
loop_
_entity.id
_entity.type
_entity.pdbx_description
1 polymer ?
#
loop_
_entity_poly.entity_id
_entity_poly.type
_entity_poly.pdbx_seq_one_letter_code
_entity_poly.pdbx_strand_id
1 'polypeptide(L)' 'QSVENALVQIQNQAGELVAEDLRQAQNSLAEITGTFSSDDLLGRIFSSFCIGK' A
#
# COMPACT_ATOMS: atom_id res chain seq x y z
N GLN A 1 -9.65 11.88 5.42
CA GLN A 1 -9.42 12.94 4.42
C GLN A 1 -8.75 12.42 3.15
N SER A 2 -7.55 11.82 3.21
CA SER A 2 -6.83 11.38 2.01
C SER A 2 -7.61 10.39 1.13
N VAL A 3 -8.27 9.37 1.73
CA VAL A 3 -9.15 8.45 0.99
C VAL A 3 -10.31 9.16 0.30
N GLU A 4 -10.88 10.17 0.94
CA GLU A 4 -12.00 10.95 0.40
C GLU A 4 -11.54 11.82 -0.78
N ASN A 5 -10.36 12.43 -0.68
CA ASN A 5 -9.74 13.16 -1.78
C ASN A 5 -9.47 12.22 -2.98
N ALA A 6 -8.94 11.02 -2.75
CA ALA A 6 -8.73 10.03 -3.80
C ALA A 6 -10.01 9.70 -4.58
N LEU A 7 -11.16 9.58 -3.88
CA LEU A 7 -12.46 9.34 -4.53
C LEU A 7 -12.88 10.49 -5.46
N VAL A 8 -12.62 11.74 -5.06
CA VAL A 8 -12.86 12.92 -5.91
C VAL A 8 -11.94 12.88 -7.13
N GLN A 9 -10.67 12.54 -6.96
CA GLN A 9 -9.70 12.53 -8.06
C GLN A 9 -9.95 11.42 -9.09
N ILE A 10 -10.57 10.29 -8.69
CA ILE A 10 -11.01 9.24 -9.61
C ILE A 10 -12.01 9.80 -10.62
N GLN A 11 -12.97 10.63 -10.18
CA GLN A 11 -13.97 11.23 -11.07
C GLN A 11 -13.32 12.20 -12.08
N ASN A 12 -12.23 12.84 -11.69
CA ASN A 12 -11.47 13.76 -12.54
C ASN A 12 -10.42 13.06 -13.42
N GLN A 13 -10.36 11.72 -13.40
CA GLN A 13 -9.35 10.91 -14.12
C GLN A 13 -7.89 11.30 -13.79
N ALA A 14 -7.65 11.86 -12.60
CA ALA A 14 -6.35 12.34 -12.16
C ALA A 14 -5.57 11.23 -11.44
N GLY A 15 -5.15 10.20 -12.17
CA GLY A 15 -4.54 8.98 -11.60
C GLY A 15 -3.32 9.21 -10.71
N GLU A 16 -2.48 10.19 -11.04
CA GLU A 16 -1.30 10.54 -10.22
C GLU A 16 -1.71 11.09 -8.85
N LEU A 17 -2.75 11.93 -8.79
CA LEU A 17 -3.26 12.48 -7.53
C LEU A 17 -3.94 11.40 -6.70
N VAL A 18 -4.69 10.50 -7.34
CA VAL A 18 -5.26 9.30 -6.67
C VAL A 18 -4.14 8.49 -6.02
N ALA A 19 -3.04 8.23 -6.75
CA ALA A 19 -1.92 7.46 -6.22
C ALA A 19 -1.26 8.15 -5.01
N GLU A 20 -1.08 9.47 -5.06
CA GLU A 20 -0.54 10.24 -3.94
C GLU A 20 -1.44 10.18 -2.70
N ASP A 21 -2.73 10.43 -2.87
CA ASP A 21 -3.70 10.42 -1.76
C ASP A 21 -3.78 9.03 -1.12
N LEU A 22 -3.78 7.96 -1.92
CA LEU A 22 -3.78 6.59 -1.41
C LEU A 22 -2.47 6.24 -0.69
N ARG A 23 -1.32 6.73 -1.18
CA ARG A 23 -0.03 6.55 -0.49
C ARG A 23 -0.04 7.23 0.88
N GLN A 24 -0.59 8.44 0.98
CA GLN A 24 -0.73 9.11 2.28
C GLN A 24 -1.65 8.34 3.23
N ALA A 25 -2.81 7.87 2.74
CA ALA A 25 -3.71 7.03 3.54
C ALA A 25 -3.00 5.76 4.06
N GLN A 26 -2.24 5.08 3.20
CA GLN A 26 -1.45 3.91 3.57
C GLN A 26 -0.43 4.24 4.67
N ASN A 27 0.30 5.35 4.55
CA ASN A 27 1.31 5.74 5.54
C ASN A 27 0.69 5.97 6.92
N SER A 28 -0.45 6.67 7.00
CA SER A 28 -1.16 6.87 8.27
C SER A 28 -1.65 5.56 8.89
N LEU A 29 -2.06 4.58 8.08
CA LEU A 29 -2.42 3.25 8.59
C LEU A 29 -1.18 2.48 9.09
N ALA A 30 -0.04 2.64 8.42
CA ALA A 30 1.23 2.01 8.81
C ALA A 30 1.77 2.54 10.14
N GLU A 31 1.45 3.78 10.54
CA GLU A 31 1.80 4.31 11.88
C GLU A 31 1.15 3.52 13.02
N ILE A 32 -0.03 2.93 12.78
CA ILE A 32 -0.79 2.17 13.78
C ILE A 32 -0.48 0.66 13.66
N THR A 33 -0.42 0.17 12.44
CA THR A 33 -0.33 -1.27 12.14
C THR A 33 1.10 -1.78 11.97
N GLY A 34 2.08 -0.88 11.89
CA GLY A 34 3.44 -1.18 11.49
C GLY A 34 3.63 -1.11 9.98
N THR A 35 4.88 -0.97 9.54
CA THR A 35 5.25 -0.94 8.13
C THR A 35 5.28 -2.35 7.55
N PHE A 36 4.71 -2.52 6.35
CA PHE A 36 4.87 -3.74 5.56
C PHE A 36 5.87 -3.49 4.43
N SER A 37 7.05 -4.06 4.57
CA SER A 37 8.17 -3.85 3.65
C SER A 37 8.16 -4.86 2.48
N SER A 38 9.02 -4.61 1.49
CA SER A 38 9.27 -5.57 0.42
C SER A 38 9.84 -6.89 0.95
N ASP A 39 10.63 -6.87 2.03
CA ASP A 39 11.18 -8.07 2.65
C ASP A 39 10.07 -8.91 3.33
N ASP A 40 9.10 -8.26 3.98
CA ASP A 40 7.93 -8.95 4.54
C ASP A 40 7.10 -9.63 3.44
N LEU A 41 6.97 -8.96 2.29
CA LEU A 41 6.31 -9.51 1.12
C LEU A 41 7.06 -10.71 0.56
N LEU A 42 8.37 -10.59 0.36
CA LEU A 42 9.21 -11.69 -0.15
C LEU A 42 9.22 -12.86 0.84
N GLY A 43 9.32 -12.59 2.14
CA GLY A 43 9.22 -13.58 3.19
C GLY A 43 7.89 -14.35 3.12
N ARG A 44 6.76 -13.66 2.92
CA ARG A 44 5.46 -14.31 2.70
C ARG A 44 5.41 -15.15 1.44
N ILE A 45 5.85 -14.61 0.30
CA ILE A 45 5.87 -15.34 -0.99
C ILE A 45 6.70 -16.62 -0.86
N PHE A 46 7.86 -16.54 -0.21
CA PHE A 46 8.79 -17.66 -0.11
C PHE A 46 8.60 -18.54 1.13
N SER A 47 7.72 -18.17 2.07
CA SER A 47 7.47 -18.94 3.31
C SER A 47 7.01 -20.38 3.09
N SER A 48 6.41 -20.69 1.93
CA SER A 48 5.95 -22.02 1.55
C SER A 48 6.93 -22.79 0.67
N PHE A 49 8.03 -22.17 0.23
CA PHE A 49 9.07 -22.86 -0.50
C PHE A 49 9.93 -23.61 0.52
N CYS A 50 9.86 -24.94 0.52
CA CYS A 50 10.72 -25.75 1.39
C CYS A 50 12.18 -25.34 1.15
N ILE A 51 12.86 -24.90 2.22
CA ILE A 51 14.32 -24.70 2.22
C ILE A 51 14.93 -26.08 1.97
N GLY A 52 15.31 -26.35 0.73
CA GLY A 52 15.86 -27.63 0.30
C GLY A 52 15.05 -28.32 -0.80
N LYS A 53 15.12 -27.78 -2.02
CA LYS A 53 15.25 -28.55 -3.26
C LYS A 53 16.02 -27.75 -4.29
#